data_AF-A0A6I9XTQ7-F1
#
_entry.id   AF-A0A6I9XTQ7-F1
#
_cell.length_a   1.000
_cell.length_b   1.000
_cell.length_c   1.000
_cell.angle_alpha   90.00
_cell.angle_beta   90.00
_cell.angle_gamma   90.00
#
_symmetry.space_group_name_H-M   'P 1'
#
loop_
_entity.id
_entity.type
_entity.pdbx_description
1 polymer ?
#
loop_
_entity_poly.entity_id
_entity_poly.type
_entity_poly.pdbx_seq_one_letter_code
_entity_poly.pdbx_strand_id
1 'polypeptide(L)'
;EDVRTANVISAEPVTCLVIDRDSFKHLIGGLDDVSNKAYEDAEVKAKYEAEAAFFANLKLCDFNIIDTLGVGGFGRVELVQLKSDESKTFAMKILKKRHIVDTRQQEHIRSEKQIMQGAHSDFIVRYDCVLG
;
A
#
# COMPACT_ATOMS: atom_id res chain seq x y z
N GLU A 1 34.69 -5.55 16.48
CA GLU A 1 35.17 -6.60 15.56
C GLU A 1 33.96 -7.42 15.12
N ASP A 2 33.78 -7.66 13.82
CA ASP A 2 32.71 -8.53 13.33
C ASP A 2 33.06 -9.98 13.59
N VAL A 3 32.41 -10.55 14.60
CA VAL A 3 32.57 -11.96 14.93
C VAL A 3 31.55 -12.76 14.11
N ARG A 4 32.04 -13.73 13.35
CA ARG A 4 31.15 -14.72 12.71
C ARG A 4 30.45 -15.53 13.79
N THR A 5 29.13 -15.45 13.85
CA THR A 5 28.30 -16.23 14.78
C THR A 5 27.88 -17.59 14.23
N ALA A 6 28.17 -17.86 12.96
CA ALA A 6 27.85 -19.12 12.28
C ALA A 6 28.87 -19.46 11.18
N ASN A 7 28.95 -20.77 10.88
CA ASN A 7 29.75 -21.30 9.78
C ASN A 7 28.83 -21.76 8.64
N VAL A 8 29.26 -21.52 7.41
CA VAL A 8 28.57 -21.99 6.19
C VAL A 8 29.54 -22.91 5.45
N ILE A 9 29.13 -24.15 5.22
CA ILE A 9 29.92 -25.21 4.58
C ILE A 9 29.09 -25.77 3.42
N SER A 10 29.65 -25.85 2.22
CA SER A 10 29.00 -26.51 1.10
C SER A 10 29.40 -27.99 1.02
N ALA A 11 28.45 -28.85 0.68
CA ALA A 11 28.69 -30.28 0.45
C ALA A 11 29.23 -30.57 -0.97
N GLU A 12 29.02 -29.63 -1.90
CA GLU A 12 29.37 -29.75 -3.32
C GLU A 12 30.08 -28.47 -3.81
N PRO A 13 30.71 -28.49 -5.01
CA PRO A 13 31.29 -27.30 -5.61
C PRO A 13 30.24 -26.22 -5.85
N VAL A 14 30.44 -25.03 -5.26
CA VAL A 14 29.56 -23.87 -5.41
C VAL A 14 30.34 -22.65 -5.87
N THR A 15 29.65 -21.75 -6.58
CA THR A 15 30.15 -20.42 -6.89
C THR A 15 29.40 -19.41 -6.04
N CYS A 16 30.13 -18.58 -5.29
CA CYS A 16 29.56 -17.53 -4.46
C CYS A 16 29.83 -16.16 -5.07
N LEU A 17 28.80 -15.33 -5.16
CA LEU A 17 28.98 -13.90 -5.41
C LEU A 17 29.25 -13.22 -4.06
N VAL A 18 30.35 -12.49 -3.97
CA VAL A 18 30.78 -11.81 -2.75
C VAL A 18 30.88 -10.32 -3.04
N ILE A 19 30.32 -9.50 -2.15
CA ILE A 19 30.52 -8.06 -2.14
C ILE A 19 31.32 -7.70 -0.90
N ASP A 20 32.37 -6.90 -1.07
CA ASP A 20 33.14 -6.40 0.07
C ASP A 20 32.41 -5.28 0.79
N ARG A 21 32.75 -5.09 2.06
CA ARG A 21 32.08 -4.12 2.93
C ARG A 21 32.26 -2.67 2.45
N ASP A 22 33.44 -2.33 1.93
CA ASP A 22 33.77 -0.95 1.58
C ASP A 22 33.08 -0.54 0.28
N SER A 23 33.03 -1.43 -0.71
CA SER A 23 32.24 -1.30 -1.94
C SER A 23 30.75 -1.23 -1.65
N PHE A 24 30.24 -2.06 -0.74
CA PHE A 24 28.83 -1.99 -0.31
C PHE A 24 28.49 -0.61 0.28
N LYS A 25 29.32 -0.13 1.21
CA LYS A 25 29.13 1.19 1.85
C LYS A 25 29.23 2.34 0.86
N HIS A 26 30.13 2.24 -0.12
CA HIS A 26 30.30 3.26 -1.15
C HIS A 26 29.10 3.31 -2.12
N LEU A 27 28.50 2.15 -2.43
CA LEU A 27 27.41 2.05 -3.40
C LEU A 27 26.03 2.37 -2.81
N ILE A 28 25.77 1.92 -1.58
CA ILE A 28 24.43 1.97 -0.96
C ILE A 28 24.31 3.05 0.14
N GLY A 29 25.43 3.62 0.59
CA GLY A 29 25.47 4.38 1.85
C GLY A 29 25.61 3.42 3.04
N GLY A 30 25.97 3.93 4.21
CA GLY A 30 26.19 3.10 5.41
C GLY A 30 24.97 2.23 5.78
N LEU A 31 25.20 1.11 6.47
CA LEU A 31 24.14 0.21 6.96
C LEU A 31 23.21 0.88 8.00
N ASP A 32 23.60 2.04 8.53
CA ASP A 32 22.80 2.80 9.49
C ASP A 32 21.46 3.26 8.89
N ASP A 33 21.41 3.47 7.56
CA ASP A 33 20.16 3.77 6.84
C ASP A 33 19.29 2.51 6.62
N VAL A 34 19.89 1.32 6.61
CA VAL A 34 19.20 0.04 6.33
C VAL A 34 18.62 -0.60 7.59
N SER A 35 19.30 -0.47 8.74
CA SER A 35 18.74 -0.93 10.02
C SER A 35 17.51 -0.10 10.41
N ASN A 36 17.56 1.23 10.23
CA ASN A 36 16.39 2.10 10.39
C ASN A 36 15.25 1.66 9.47
N LYS A 37 15.54 1.35 8.20
CA LYS A 37 14.53 0.90 7.23
C LYS A 37 13.82 -0.40 7.63
N ALA A 38 14.54 -1.36 8.20
CA ALA A 38 13.94 -2.64 8.63
C ALA A 38 13.02 -2.49 9.86
N TYR A 39 13.36 -1.58 10.79
CA TYR A 39 12.48 -1.24 11.92
C TYR A 39 11.29 -0.39 11.48
N GLU A 40 11.50 0.56 10.57
CA GLU A 40 10.44 1.34 9.93
C GLU A 40 9.48 0.42 9.18
N ASP A 41 9.95 -0.58 8.42
CA ASP A 41 9.11 -1.51 7.65
C ASP A 41 8.17 -2.33 8.55
N ALA A 42 8.62 -2.75 9.73
CA ALA A 42 7.80 -3.51 10.67
C ALA A 42 6.71 -2.66 11.34
N GLU A 43 7.06 -1.44 11.76
CA GLU A 43 6.11 -0.50 12.37
C GLU A 43 5.10 0.01 11.34
N VAL A 44 5.56 0.30 10.13
CA VAL A 44 4.73 0.68 8.98
C VAL A 44 3.75 -0.44 8.65
N LYS A 45 4.20 -1.70 8.64
CA LYS A 45 3.31 -2.86 8.42
C LYS A 45 2.23 -2.98 9.51
N ALA A 46 2.60 -2.84 10.79
CA ALA A 46 1.64 -2.88 11.89
C ALA A 46 0.60 -1.74 11.78
N LYS A 47 1.04 -0.54 11.39
CA LYS A 47 0.14 0.60 11.14
C LYS A 47 -0.83 0.32 10.00
N TYR A 48 -0.37 -0.24 8.88
CA TYR A 48 -1.22 -0.65 7.76
C TYR A 48 -2.27 -1.68 8.17
N GLU A 49 -1.89 -2.68 8.97
CA GLU A 49 -2.82 -3.70 9.45
C GLU A 49 -3.89 -3.11 10.38
N ALA A 50 -3.51 -2.18 11.27
CA ALA A 50 -4.44 -1.45 12.13
C ALA A 50 -5.39 -0.56 11.32
N GLU A 51 -4.88 0.18 10.33
CA GLU A 51 -5.69 0.99 9.42
C GLU A 51 -6.67 0.11 8.62
N ALA A 52 -6.20 -1.01 8.05
CA ALA A 52 -7.05 -1.94 7.31
C ALA A 52 -8.18 -2.50 8.20
N ALA A 53 -7.88 -2.85 9.45
CA ALA A 53 -8.90 -3.31 10.41
C ALA A 53 -9.91 -2.21 10.77
N PHE A 54 -9.47 -0.95 10.87
CA PHE A 54 -10.35 0.19 11.06
C PHE A 54 -11.31 0.35 9.87
N PHE A 55 -10.78 0.40 8.65
CA PHE A 55 -11.58 0.58 7.44
C PHE A 55 -12.51 -0.59 7.14
N ALA A 56 -12.15 -1.82 7.54
CA ALA A 56 -13.00 -3.00 7.39
C ALA A 56 -14.35 -2.89 8.15
N ASN A 57 -14.41 -2.08 9.19
CA ASN A 57 -15.62 -1.90 10.01
C ASN A 57 -16.47 -0.70 9.60
N LEU A 58 -15.97 0.15 8.70
CA LEU A 58 -16.69 1.34 8.25
C LEU A 58 -17.79 0.99 7.25
N LYS A 59 -18.86 1.78 7.27
CA LYS A 59 -20.00 1.69 6.37
C LYS A 59 -20.18 3.00 5.61
N LEU A 60 -20.91 2.95 4.49
CA LEU A 60 -21.26 4.15 3.71
C LEU A 60 -21.94 5.23 4.55
N CYS A 61 -22.75 4.83 5.54
CA CYS A 61 -23.45 5.77 6.41
C CYS A 61 -22.55 6.51 7.40
N ASP A 62 -21.29 6.09 7.58
CA ASP A 62 -20.34 6.71 8.49
C ASP A 62 -19.65 7.93 7.87
N PHE A 63 -19.96 8.24 6.61
CA PHE A 63 -19.37 9.34 5.87
C PHE A 63 -20.40 10.43 5.56
N ASN A 64 -19.93 11.68 5.57
CA ASN A 64 -20.63 12.84 5.04
C ASN A 64 -20.01 13.20 3.68
N ILE A 65 -20.84 13.42 2.66
CA ILE A 65 -20.38 13.95 1.37
C ILE A 65 -20.21 15.46 1.53
N ILE A 66 -19.02 15.97 1.19
CA ILE A 66 -18.70 17.40 1.23
C ILE A 66 -18.92 18.02 -0.16
N ASP A 67 -18.19 17.51 -1.17
CA ASP A 67 -18.20 18.09 -2.52
C ASP A 67 -17.77 17.06 -3.57
N THR A 68 -18.03 17.32 -4.85
CA THR A 68 -17.62 16.47 -5.96
C THR A 68 -16.23 16.87 -6.45
N LEU A 69 -15.25 15.96 -6.32
CA LEU A 69 -13.88 16.15 -6.81
C LEU A 69 -13.77 15.95 -8.32
N GLY A 70 -14.63 15.11 -8.91
CA GLY A 70 -14.60 14.88 -10.35
C GLY A 70 -15.69 13.95 -10.86
N VAL A 71 -15.99 14.07 -12.14
CA VAL A 71 -16.95 13.23 -12.85
C VAL A 71 -16.24 12.60 -14.05
N GLY A 72 -16.43 11.29 -14.23
CA GLY A 72 -15.86 10.53 -15.35
C GLY A 72 -16.91 9.62 -16.00
N GLY A 73 -16.52 8.94 -17.09
CA GLY A 73 -17.44 8.08 -17.84
C GLY A 73 -18.07 6.95 -17.00
N PHE A 74 -17.32 6.41 -16.04
CA PHE A 74 -17.76 5.26 -15.24
C PHE A 74 -18.42 5.63 -13.90
N GLY A 75 -18.42 6.91 -13.52
CA GLY A 75 -18.86 7.33 -12.20
C GLY A 75 -18.40 8.73 -11.80
N ARG A 76 -18.41 8.98 -10.50
CA ARG A 76 -17.96 10.24 -9.92
C ARG A 76 -17.10 10.00 -8.69
N VAL A 77 -16.29 10.99 -8.33
CA VAL A 77 -15.46 10.99 -7.13
C VAL A 77 -15.98 12.08 -6.22
N GLU A 78 -16.39 11.70 -5.02
CA GLU A 78 -16.85 12.62 -3.98
C GLU A 78 -15.76 12.79 -2.93
N LEU A 79 -15.52 14.01 -2.47
CA LEU A 79 -14.83 14.27 -1.21
C LEU A 79 -15.79 13.92 -0.08
N VAL A 80 -15.39 12.97 0.76
CA VAL A 80 -16.16 12.56 1.92
C VAL A 80 -15.37 12.78 3.19
N GLN A 81 -16.07 13.00 4.30
CA GLN A 81 -15.50 13.16 5.63
C GLN A 81 -16.07 12.10 6.56
N LEU A 82 -15.22 11.53 7.40
CA LEU A 82 -15.65 10.56 8.39
C LEU A 82 -16.40 11.26 9.53
N LYS A 83 -17.58 10.77 9.88
CA LYS A 83 -18.42 11.37 10.93
C LYS A 83 -17.80 11.27 12.33
N SER A 84 -17.02 10.23 12.58
CA SER A 84 -16.35 10.02 13.87
C SER A 84 -15.05 10.82 14.02
N ASP A 85 -14.51 11.35 12.92
CA ASP A 85 -13.26 12.12 12.90
C ASP A 85 -13.28 13.12 11.75
N GLU A 86 -13.65 14.36 12.06
CA GLU A 86 -13.77 15.45 11.08
C GLU A 86 -12.43 15.80 10.42
N SER A 87 -11.28 15.43 11.02
CA SER A 87 -9.98 15.66 10.41
C SER A 87 -9.67 14.70 9.25
N LYS A 88 -10.40 13.58 9.16
CA LYS A 88 -10.19 12.55 8.14
C LYS A 88 -11.15 12.72 6.97
N THR A 89 -10.58 13.06 5.82
CA THR A 89 -11.29 13.17 4.55
C THR A 89 -10.73 12.19 3.53
N PHE A 90 -11.59 11.72 2.62
CA PHE A 90 -11.27 10.70 1.63
C PHE A 90 -11.89 11.04 0.27
N ALA A 91 -11.29 10.54 -0.80
CA ALA A 91 -11.89 10.55 -2.13
C ALA A 91 -12.67 9.24 -2.37
N MET A 92 -13.99 9.31 -2.43
CA MET A 92 -14.87 8.16 -2.64
C MET A 92 -15.27 8.05 -4.12
N LYS A 93 -14.69 7.06 -4.82
CA LYS A 93 -15.07 6.72 -6.20
C LYS A 93 -16.37 5.92 -6.21
N ILE A 94 -17.43 6.49 -6.78
CA ILE A 94 -18.77 5.90 -6.87
C ILE A 94 -19.01 5.43 -8.31
N LEU A 95 -19.17 4.12 -8.49
CA LEU A 95 -19.34 3.50 -9.80
C LEU A 95 -20.75 2.89 -9.96
N LYS A 96 -21.37 3.07 -11.12
CA LYS A 96 -22.71 2.52 -11.40
C LYS A 96 -22.59 1.05 -11.86
N LYS A 97 -23.01 0.09 -11.03
CA LYS A 97 -22.95 -1.36 -11.34
C LYS A 97 -23.57 -1.72 -12.69
N ARG A 98 -24.74 -1.17 -13.03
CA ARG A 98 -25.39 -1.37 -14.33
C ARG A 98 -24.50 -0.95 -15.51
N HIS A 99 -23.89 0.23 -15.42
CA HIS A 99 -23.02 0.75 -16.48
C HIS A 99 -21.77 -0.11 -16.66
N ILE A 100 -21.19 -0.63 -15.58
CA ILE A 100 -20.05 -1.58 -15.64
C ILE A 100 -20.45 -2.85 -16.40
N VAL A 101 -21.64 -3.39 -16.13
CA VAL A 101 -22.14 -4.59 -16.81
C VAL A 101 -22.40 -4.31 -18.29
N ASP A 102 -23.09 -3.21 -18.59
CA ASP A 102 -23.42 -2.81 -19.97
C ASP A 102 -22.16 -2.59 -20.82
N THR A 103 -21.09 -2.04 -20.23
CA THR A 103 -19.79 -1.79 -20.88
C THR A 103 -18.80 -2.95 -20.81
N ARG A 104 -19.18 -4.06 -20.14
CA ARG A 104 -18.34 -5.26 -19.91
C ARG A 104 -16.98 -4.97 -19.26
N GLN A 105 -16.95 -4.05 -18.28
CA GLN A 105 -15.72 -3.59 -17.61
C GLN A 105 -15.45 -4.28 -16.26
N GLN A 106 -16.13 -5.38 -15.94
CA GLN A 106 -16.03 -6.03 -14.62
C GLN A 106 -14.60 -6.44 -14.27
N GLU A 107 -13.88 -7.04 -15.22
CA GLU A 107 -12.48 -7.46 -15.05
C GLU A 107 -11.55 -6.27 -14.85
N HIS A 108 -11.74 -5.18 -15.58
CA HIS A 108 -10.95 -3.96 -15.40
C HIS A 108 -11.18 -3.34 -14.02
N ILE A 109 -12.42 -3.30 -13.53
CA ILE A 109 -12.72 -2.81 -12.17
C ILE A 109 -12.11 -3.73 -11.11
N ARG A 110 -12.14 -5.05 -11.32
CA ARG A 110 -11.51 -6.02 -10.41
C ARG A 110 -9.99 -5.86 -10.38
N SER A 111 -9.37 -5.68 -11.55
CA SER A 111 -7.94 -5.46 -11.69
C SER A 111 -7.52 -4.13 -11.07
N GLU A 112 -8.26 -3.04 -11.32
CA GLU A 112 -8.02 -1.73 -10.70
C GLU A 112 -8.01 -1.85 -9.17
N LYS A 113 -9.02 -2.52 -8.60
CA LYS A 113 -9.08 -2.78 -7.16
C LYS A 113 -7.85 -3.54 -6.67
N GLN A 114 -7.47 -4.63 -7.32
CA GLN A 114 -6.35 -5.47 -6.88
C GLN A 114 -5.01 -4.74 -6.95
N ILE A 115 -4.76 -4.00 -8.02
CA ILE A 115 -3.53 -3.22 -8.21
C ILE A 115 -3.44 -2.13 -7.15
N MET A 116 -4.51 -1.37 -6.94
CA MET A 116 -4.54 -0.28 -5.97
C MET A 116 -4.45 -0.78 -4.51
N GLN A 117 -5.04 -1.95 -4.20
CA GLN A 117 -4.92 -2.56 -2.87
C GLN A 117 -3.51 -3.09 -2.56
N GLY A 118 -2.77 -3.55 -3.58
CA GLY A 118 -1.40 -4.06 -3.40
C GLY A 118 -0.31 -3.00 -3.53
N ALA A 119 -0.66 -1.77 -3.92
CA ALA A 119 0.30 -0.69 -4.12
C ALA A 119 0.61 0.01 -2.79
N HIS A 120 1.85 -0.14 -2.32
CA HIS A 120 2.39 0.55 -1.15
C HIS A 120 3.54 1.45 -1.58
N SER A 121 3.22 2.67 -2.00
CA SER A 121 4.19 3.68 -2.41
C SER A 121 3.64 5.06 -2.14
N ASP A 122 4.47 5.98 -1.64
CA ASP A 122 4.08 7.37 -1.38
C ASP A 122 3.72 8.15 -2.66
N PHE A 123 4.11 7.62 -3.82
CA PHE A 123 3.79 8.20 -5.14
C PHE A 123 2.51 7.64 -5.74
N ILE A 124 1.90 6.65 -5.11
CA ILE A 124 0.64 6.04 -5.56
C ILE A 124 -0.42 6.34 -4.52
N VAL A 125 -1.58 6.83 -4.97
CA VAL A 125 -2.71 7.11 -4.08
C VAL A 125 -3.10 5.83 -3.34
N ARG A 126 -3.17 5.91 -2.01
CA ARG A 126 -3.52 4.76 -1.16
C ARG A 126 -4.99 4.38 -1.35
N TYR A 127 -5.26 3.08 -1.35
CA TYR A 127 -6.60 2.52 -1.44
C TYR A 127 -7.03 1.89 -0.11
N ASP A 128 -7.90 2.57 0.64
CA ASP A 128 -8.24 2.17 2.01
C ASP A 128 -9.39 1.17 2.11
N CYS A 129 -10.47 1.32 1.32
CA CYS A 129 -11.59 0.36 1.33
C CYS A 129 -12.51 0.41 0.11
N VAL A 130 -13.23 -0.70 -0.12
CA VAL A 130 -14.45 -0.75 -0.96
C VAL A 130 -15.65 -0.76 -0.02
N LEU A 131 -16.59 0.16 -0.22
CA LEU A 131 -17.91 0.06 0.39
C LEU A 131 -18.92 -0.34 -0.70
N GLY A 132 -19.59 -1.48 -0.50
CA GLY A 132 -20.36 -2.21 -1.52
C GLY A 132 -21.85 -1.91 -1.57
#